data_AF-A0A9N9X480-F1
#
_entry.id   AF-A0A9N9X480-F1
#
_cell.length_a   1.000
_cell.length_b   1.000
_cell.length_c   1.000
_cell.angle_alpha   90.00
_cell.angle_beta   90.00
_cell.angle_gamma   90.00
#
_symmetry.space_group_name_H-M   'P 1'
#
loop_
_entity.id
_entity.type
_entity.pdbx_description
1 polymer ?
#
loop_
_entity_poly.entity_id
_entity_poly.type
_entity_poly.pdbx_seq_one_letter_code
_entity_poly.pdbx_strand_id
1 'polypeptide(L)'
;MKSKHVLLLSIIASVSATKNDTIKYAASFLKRLGYINTTDNAVTNIESALITFQEMYNLPVSGTLNNKTKFLLNSPRCSVGENNFMIHSKWNKTKIRWYFPQTQQAHRDTVKMAFDRWEEISNLKFENVQNPHRKKPDITIAVIRKESQFLSRLPRHF
;
A
#
# COMPACT_ATOMS: atom_id res chain seq x y z
N MET A 1 17.67 -57.50 -19.51
CA MET A 1 17.55 -56.18 -20.20
C MET A 1 16.73 -55.24 -19.31
N LYS A 2 17.32 -54.15 -18.80
CA LYS A 2 16.61 -53.12 -18.03
C LYS A 2 16.65 -51.82 -18.84
N SER A 3 15.53 -51.45 -19.47
CA SER A 3 15.43 -50.17 -20.18
C SER A 3 15.00 -49.08 -19.21
N LYS A 4 15.86 -48.08 -19.06
CA LYS A 4 15.66 -46.88 -18.23
C LYS A 4 14.99 -45.80 -19.09
N HIS A 5 13.67 -45.70 -19.06
CA HIS A 5 12.97 -44.53 -19.60
C HIS A 5 11.82 -44.13 -18.68
N VAL A 6 12.14 -43.39 -17.62
CA VAL A 6 11.17 -42.62 -16.86
C VAL A 6 11.81 -41.27 -16.56
N LEU A 7 11.01 -40.20 -16.70
CA LEU A 7 11.25 -38.78 -16.39
C LEU A 7 11.82 -37.90 -17.49
N LEU A 8 10.92 -37.35 -18.33
CA LEU A 8 11.15 -36.04 -18.98
C LEU A 8 9.86 -35.32 -19.43
N LEU A 9 8.78 -35.38 -18.63
CA LEU A 9 7.51 -34.70 -18.94
C LEU A 9 6.95 -33.78 -17.84
N SER A 10 7.64 -33.59 -16.70
CA SER A 10 7.09 -32.81 -15.56
C SER A 10 7.51 -31.33 -15.50
N ILE A 11 8.35 -30.84 -16.40
CA ILE A 11 8.94 -29.48 -16.28
C ILE A 11 8.07 -28.40 -16.97
N ILE A 12 7.24 -28.75 -17.96
CA ILE A 12 6.52 -27.73 -18.77
C ILE A 12 5.28 -27.19 -18.04
N ALA A 13 4.57 -28.04 -17.29
CA ALA A 13 3.35 -27.63 -16.58
C ALA A 13 3.62 -26.65 -15.42
N SER A 14 4.76 -26.80 -14.73
CA SER A 14 5.12 -25.95 -13.58
C SER A 14 5.46 -24.51 -13.99
N VAL A 15 6.07 -24.31 -15.16
CA VAL A 15 6.44 -22.96 -15.65
C VAL A 15 5.19 -22.15 -16.05
N SER A 16 4.20 -22.77 -16.68
CA SER A 16 2.95 -22.08 -17.07
C SER A 16 2.09 -21.71 -15.87
N ALA A 17 2.02 -22.58 -14.86
CA ALA A 17 1.30 -22.31 -13.61
C ALA A 17 1.93 -21.13 -12.85
N THR A 18 3.25 -21.13 -12.69
CA THR A 18 3.98 -20.05 -12.00
C THR A 18 3.87 -18.70 -12.72
N LYS A 19 3.88 -18.69 -14.06
CA LYS A 19 3.64 -17.47 -14.85
C LYS A 19 2.24 -16.92 -14.61
N ASN A 20 1.21 -17.78 -14.59
CA ASN A 20 -0.17 -17.37 -14.35
C ASN A 20 -0.33 -16.77 -12.94
N ASP A 21 0.25 -17.39 -11.92
CA ASP A 21 0.19 -16.91 -10.54
C ASP A 21 0.90 -15.57 -10.36
N THR A 22 2.05 -15.39 -11.02
CA THR A 22 2.80 -14.13 -11.02
C THR A 22 1.97 -13.00 -11.63
N ILE A 23 1.28 -13.26 -12.74
CA ILE A 23 0.39 -12.28 -13.40
C ILE A 23 -0.81 -11.95 -12.52
N LYS A 24 -1.45 -12.94 -11.89
CA LYS A 24 -2.56 -12.71 -10.95
C LYS A 24 -2.13 -11.88 -9.75
N TYR A 25 -0.94 -12.13 -9.20
CA TYR A 25 -0.37 -11.35 -8.11
C TYR A 25 -0.15 -9.89 -8.54
N ALA A 26 0.53 -9.67 -9.67
CA ALA A 26 0.81 -8.34 -10.18
C ALA A 26 -0.47 -7.56 -10.50
N ALA A 27 -1.45 -8.20 -11.15
CA ALA A 27 -2.78 -7.65 -11.41
C ALA A 27 -3.49 -7.22 -10.12
N SER A 28 -3.51 -8.07 -9.11
CA SER A 28 -4.13 -7.79 -7.81
C SER A 28 -3.44 -6.63 -7.08
N PHE A 29 -2.11 -6.54 -7.21
CA PHE A 29 -1.31 -5.47 -6.64
C PHE A 29 -1.59 -4.13 -7.33
N LEU A 30 -1.57 -4.09 -8.67
CA LEU A 30 -1.87 -2.90 -9.47
C LEU A 30 -3.30 -2.41 -9.25
N LYS A 31 -4.26 -3.33 -9.07
CA LYS A 31 -5.63 -3.01 -8.66
C LYS A 31 -5.66 -2.32 -7.29
N ARG A 32 -4.92 -2.82 -6.30
CA ARG A 32 -4.81 -2.18 -4.97
C ARG A 32 -4.19 -0.79 -5.05
N LEU A 33 -3.23 -0.57 -5.94
CA LEU A 33 -2.59 0.72 -6.16
C LEU A 33 -3.48 1.72 -6.94
N GLY A 34 -4.58 1.26 -7.54
CA GLY A 34 -5.49 2.10 -8.31
C GLY A 34 -5.14 2.23 -9.79
N TYR A 35 -4.29 1.36 -10.34
CA TYR A 35 -4.04 1.29 -11.79
C TYR A 35 -5.06 0.44 -12.55
N ILE A 36 -5.91 -0.29 -11.81
CA ILE A 36 -7.04 -1.05 -12.37
C ILE A 36 -8.28 -0.73 -11.55
N ASN A 37 -9.40 -0.45 -12.22
CA ASN A 37 -10.65 -0.16 -11.52
C ASN A 37 -11.11 -1.35 -10.66
N THR A 38 -11.79 -1.04 -9.56
CA THR A 38 -12.27 -2.05 -8.60
C THR A 38 -13.31 -3.00 -9.22
N THR A 39 -14.06 -2.53 -10.21
CA THR A 39 -15.06 -3.30 -10.96
C THR A 39 -14.46 -4.20 -12.04
N ASP A 40 -13.22 -3.95 -12.45
CA ASP A 40 -12.64 -4.62 -13.61
C ASP A 40 -11.95 -5.93 -13.23
N ASN A 41 -11.88 -6.84 -14.21
CA ASN A 41 -11.07 -8.04 -14.14
C ASN A 41 -9.58 -7.64 -14.19
N ALA A 42 -8.88 -7.85 -13.07
CA ALA A 42 -7.50 -7.38 -12.93
C ALA A 42 -6.54 -7.99 -13.96
N VAL A 43 -6.81 -9.23 -14.39
CA VAL A 43 -5.96 -9.95 -15.33
C VAL A 43 -6.14 -9.43 -16.76
N THR A 44 -7.35 -9.00 -17.16
CA THR A 44 -7.61 -8.51 -18.53
C THR A 44 -6.98 -7.15 -18.77
N ASN A 45 -6.84 -6.34 -17.72
CA ASN A 45 -6.37 -4.94 -17.82
C ASN A 45 -4.92 -4.77 -17.34
N ILE A 46 -4.16 -5.87 -17.19
CA ILE A 46 -2.83 -5.81 -16.58
C ILE A 46 -1.81 -5.09 -17.46
N GLU A 47 -1.85 -5.27 -18.79
CA GLU A 47 -0.86 -4.69 -19.70
C GLU A 47 -0.93 -3.17 -19.70
N SER A 48 -2.12 -2.59 -19.85
CA SER A 48 -2.33 -1.14 -19.77
C SER A 48 -1.95 -0.60 -18.39
N ALA A 49 -2.30 -1.30 -17.31
CA ALA A 49 -1.89 -0.94 -15.96
C ALA A 49 -0.36 -0.97 -15.77
N LEU A 50 0.34 -1.93 -16.39
CA LEU A 50 1.80 -2.02 -16.37
C LEU A 50 2.45 -0.88 -17.15
N ILE A 51 1.89 -0.49 -18.31
CA ILE A 51 2.34 0.67 -19.08
C ILE A 51 2.27 1.92 -18.21
N THR A 52 1.09 2.23 -17.66
CA THR A 52 0.90 3.42 -16.80
C THR A 52 1.80 3.39 -15.57
N PHE A 53 1.96 2.22 -14.93
CA PHE A 53 2.87 2.08 -13.81
C PHE A 53 4.34 2.34 -14.22
N GLN A 54 4.77 1.81 -15.36
CA GLN A 54 6.13 1.99 -15.86
C GLN A 54 6.41 3.46 -16.18
N GLU A 55 5.46 4.16 -16.80
CA GLU A 55 5.56 5.60 -17.08
C GLU A 55 5.69 6.42 -15.78
N MET A 56 4.81 6.17 -14.81
CA MET A 56 4.80 6.88 -13.52
C MET A 56 6.12 6.75 -12.75
N TYR A 57 6.77 5.59 -12.84
CA TYR A 57 8.02 5.31 -12.15
C TYR A 57 9.26 5.45 -13.03
N ASN A 58 9.11 6.01 -14.24
CA ASN A 58 10.19 6.22 -15.19
C ASN A 58 11.00 4.94 -15.48
N LEU A 59 10.28 3.82 -15.63
CA LEU A 59 10.82 2.53 -16.06
C LEU A 59 10.76 2.41 -17.59
N PRO A 60 11.54 1.51 -18.20
CA PRO A 60 11.34 1.14 -19.60
C PRO A 60 9.90 0.64 -19.81
N VAL A 61 9.15 1.35 -20.66
CA VAL A 61 7.76 1.04 -20.96
C VAL A 61 7.72 -0.13 -21.93
N SER A 62 7.24 -1.28 -21.43
CA SER A 62 7.13 -2.52 -22.20
C SER A 62 5.77 -3.18 -22.05
N GLY A 63 4.91 -2.71 -21.14
CA GLY A 63 3.64 -3.37 -20.79
C GLY A 63 3.80 -4.77 -20.17
N THR A 64 5.04 -5.20 -19.95
CA THR A 64 5.38 -6.52 -19.44
C THR A 64 5.94 -6.45 -18.03
N LEU A 65 5.72 -7.52 -17.28
CA LEU A 65 6.23 -7.68 -15.92
C LEU A 65 7.74 -8.03 -15.96
N ASN A 66 8.56 -7.09 -16.42
CA ASN A 66 10.01 -7.21 -16.50
C ASN A 66 10.67 -7.13 -15.10
N ASN A 67 11.96 -7.46 -15.00
CA ASN A 67 12.64 -7.57 -13.70
C ASN A 67 12.63 -6.25 -12.91
N LYS A 68 12.74 -5.09 -13.57
CA LYS A 68 12.67 -3.79 -12.91
C LYS A 68 11.27 -3.52 -12.37
N THR A 69 10.23 -3.81 -13.16
CA THR A 69 8.84 -3.68 -12.72
C THR A 69 8.50 -4.62 -11.57
N LYS A 70 8.95 -5.89 -11.62
CA LYS A 70 8.79 -6.85 -10.52
C LYS A 70 9.46 -6.38 -9.24
N PHE A 71 10.72 -5.94 -9.34
CA PHE A 71 11.47 -5.42 -8.21
C PHE A 71 10.69 -4.29 -7.54
N LEU A 72 10.24 -3.32 -8.34
CA LEU A 72 9.52 -2.19 -7.82
C LEU A 72 8.19 -2.61 -7.19
N LEU A 73 7.35 -3.40 -7.86
CA LEU A 73 6.08 -3.91 -7.31
C LEU A 73 6.26 -4.64 -5.98
N ASN A 74 7.39 -5.32 -5.75
CA ASN A 74 7.66 -6.03 -4.51
C ASN A 74 8.27 -5.15 -3.39
N SER A 75 8.65 -3.90 -3.68
CA SER A 75 9.23 -3.00 -2.68
C SER A 75 8.20 -2.57 -1.62
N PRO A 76 8.59 -2.50 -0.32
CA PRO A 76 7.75 -1.95 0.74
C PRO A 76 7.26 -0.54 0.40
N ARG A 77 5.97 -0.26 0.62
CA ARG A 77 5.32 0.99 0.24
C ARG A 77 4.12 1.30 1.12
N CYS A 78 3.60 2.53 1.01
CA CYS A 78 2.33 2.92 1.62
C CYS A 78 1.17 2.09 1.01
N SER A 79 0.15 1.79 1.82
CA SER A 79 -1.03 1.06 1.35
C SER A 79 -2.09 1.95 0.69
N VAL A 80 -1.96 3.28 0.75
CA VAL A 80 -2.84 4.21 0.06
C VAL A 80 -2.56 4.11 -1.44
N GLY A 81 -3.62 3.94 -2.24
CA GLY A 81 -3.50 3.82 -3.70
C GLY A 81 -2.85 5.05 -4.31
N GLU A 82 -1.90 4.82 -5.21
CA GLU A 82 -1.08 5.85 -5.85
C GLU A 82 -1.88 6.72 -6.82
N ASN A 83 -2.98 6.19 -7.35
CA ASN A 83 -3.90 6.97 -8.19
C ASN A 83 -5.19 7.37 -7.45
N ASN A 84 -5.22 7.21 -6.12
CA ASN A 84 -6.37 7.57 -5.29
C ASN A 84 -6.04 8.75 -4.35
N PHE A 85 -5.32 9.75 -4.87
CA PHE A 85 -5.13 11.03 -4.19
C PHE A 85 -6.39 11.89 -4.30
N MET A 86 -7.53 11.37 -3.83
CA MET A 86 -8.67 12.24 -3.60
C MET A 86 -8.30 13.13 -2.41
N ILE A 87 -8.19 14.44 -2.64
CA ILE A 87 -8.13 15.42 -1.54
C ILE A 87 -9.51 15.38 -0.88
N HIS A 88 -9.66 14.49 0.10
CA HIS A 88 -10.96 14.23 0.73
C HIS A 88 -11.51 15.48 1.44
N SER A 89 -10.65 16.38 1.91
CA SER A 89 -10.96 17.75 2.36
C SER A 89 -9.74 18.37 3.05
N LYS A 90 -9.75 19.70 3.22
CA LYS A 90 -8.81 20.40 4.11
C LYS A 90 -9.38 20.48 5.53
N TRP A 91 -8.51 20.50 6.54
CA TRP A 91 -8.93 20.83 7.90
C TRP A 91 -9.51 22.24 7.96
N ASN A 92 -10.65 22.41 8.63
CA ASN A 92 -11.28 23.72 8.85
C ASN A 92 -10.63 24.52 10.00
N LYS A 93 -9.55 24.01 10.56
CA LYS A 93 -8.80 24.59 11.66
C LYS A 93 -7.31 24.31 11.50
N THR A 94 -6.49 25.16 12.09
CA THR A 94 -5.03 25.05 12.01
C THR A 94 -4.42 24.29 13.17
N LYS A 95 -5.06 24.33 14.35
CA LYS A 95 -4.65 23.54 15.51
C LYS A 95 -5.25 22.14 15.47
N ILE A 96 -4.40 21.16 15.17
CA ILE A 96 -4.73 19.74 15.04
C ILE A 96 -4.20 19.01 16.26
N ARG A 97 -5.06 18.23 16.92
CA ARG A 97 -4.68 17.43 18.09
C ARG A 97 -4.44 15.99 17.69
N TRP A 98 -3.39 15.38 18.20
CA TRP A 98 -3.08 13.99 17.91
C TRP A 98 -2.88 13.15 19.17
N TYR A 99 -3.30 11.89 19.08
CA TYR A 99 -3.21 10.92 20.17
C TYR A 99 -2.56 9.62 19.70
N PHE A 100 -1.65 9.07 20.51
CA PHE A 100 -1.02 7.78 20.24
C PHE A 100 -0.98 6.94 21.53
N PRO A 101 -2.05 6.17 21.82
CA PRO A 101 -2.25 5.51 23.12
C PRO A 101 -1.19 4.45 23.46
N GLN A 102 -0.68 3.75 22.45
CA GLN A 102 -0.01 2.45 22.62
C GLN A 102 1.52 2.52 22.57
N THR A 103 2.11 3.72 22.70
CA THR A 103 3.47 3.94 22.20
C THR A 103 4.47 4.36 23.26
N GLN A 104 5.73 4.00 23.04
CA GLN A 104 6.88 4.44 23.84
C GLN A 104 7.28 5.88 23.46
N GLN A 105 8.04 6.55 24.32
CA GLN A 105 8.44 7.95 24.08
C GLN A 105 9.13 8.14 22.73
N ALA A 106 10.06 7.25 22.37
CA ALA A 106 10.78 7.32 21.11
C ALA A 106 9.85 7.38 19.87
N HIS A 107 8.74 6.63 19.87
CA HIS A 107 7.77 6.70 18.78
C HIS A 107 6.94 7.99 18.80
N ARG A 108 6.65 8.55 19.99
CA ARG A 108 6.02 9.88 20.08
C ARG A 108 6.94 10.93 19.49
N ASP A 109 8.24 10.84 19.75
CA ASP A 109 9.23 11.78 19.22
C ASP A 109 9.31 11.66 17.69
N THR A 110 9.28 10.46 17.13
CA THR A 110 9.19 10.24 15.68
C THR A 110 7.95 10.88 15.06
N VAL A 111 6.78 10.70 15.69
CA VAL A 111 5.53 11.33 15.23
C VAL A 111 5.62 12.85 15.32
N LYS A 112 6.20 13.37 16.41
CA LYS A 112 6.42 14.80 16.57
C LYS A 112 7.30 15.36 15.46
N MET A 113 8.44 14.72 15.17
CA MET A 113 9.32 15.12 14.07
C MET A 113 8.60 15.12 12.72
N ALA A 114 7.73 14.14 12.46
CA ALA A 114 6.93 14.12 11.25
C ALA A 114 5.96 15.31 11.17
N PHE A 115 5.31 15.67 12.28
CA PHE A 115 4.44 16.85 12.34
C PHE A 115 5.21 18.17 12.23
N ASP A 116 6.39 18.27 12.84
CA ASP A 116 7.24 19.46 12.78
C ASP A 116 7.59 19.83 11.32
N ARG A 117 7.81 18.83 10.44
CA ARG A 117 8.01 19.06 9.00
C ARG A 117 6.84 19.74 8.31
N TRP A 118 5.61 19.42 8.73
CA TRP A 118 4.42 20.08 8.19
C TRP A 118 4.18 21.45 8.80
N GLU A 119 4.53 21.65 10.07
CA GLU A 119 4.45 22.98 10.71
C GLU A 119 5.44 23.98 10.11
N GLU A 120 6.60 23.53 9.64
CA GLU A 120 7.64 24.38 9.05
C GLU A 120 7.15 25.12 7.80
N ILE A 121 6.27 24.47 7.02
CA ILE A 121 5.82 24.95 5.71
C ILE A 121 4.34 25.31 5.67
N SER A 122 3.64 25.32 6.81
CA SER A 122 2.21 25.60 6.87
C SER A 122 1.80 26.33 8.14
N ASN A 123 0.56 26.81 8.16
CA ASN A 123 -0.03 27.40 9.37
C ASN A 123 -0.54 26.34 10.36
N LEU A 124 -0.33 25.05 10.10
CA LEU A 124 -0.78 23.98 10.99
C LEU A 124 0.05 23.95 12.28
N LYS A 125 -0.61 23.54 13.37
CA LYS A 125 -0.01 23.29 14.68
C LYS A 125 -0.51 21.98 15.25
N PHE A 126 0.39 21.13 15.71
CA PHE A 126 0.11 19.78 16.17
C PHE A 126 0.32 19.65 17.68
N GLU A 127 -0.76 19.44 18.42
CA GLU A 127 -0.72 19.24 19.88
C GLU A 127 -0.89 17.76 20.22
N ASN A 128 0.09 17.15 20.89
CA ASN A 128 -0.07 15.82 21.46
C ASN A 128 -1.00 15.89 22.67
N VAL A 129 -2.09 15.13 22.67
CA VAL A 129 -3.01 15.03 23.81
C VAL A 129 -2.68 13.82 24.68
N GLN A 130 -2.54 14.03 25.99
CA GLN A 130 -2.30 12.94 26.96
C GLN A 130 -3.59 12.26 27.41
N ASN A 131 -4.68 13.03 27.51
CA ASN A 131 -5.99 12.54 27.94
C ASN A 131 -7.05 12.82 26.86
N PRO A 132 -7.38 11.83 26.02
CA PRO A 132 -8.31 12.01 24.90
C PRO A 132 -9.76 12.26 25.36
N HIS A 133 -10.13 11.90 26.59
CA HIS A 133 -11.47 12.17 27.16
C HIS A 133 -11.66 13.65 27.50
N ARG A 134 -10.59 14.35 27.90
CA ARG A 134 -10.64 15.80 28.16
C ARG A 134 -10.45 16.63 26.90
N LYS A 135 -9.56 16.20 26.01
CA LYS A 135 -9.27 16.87 24.75
C LYS A 135 -9.36 15.85 23.60
N LYS A 136 -10.49 15.86 22.89
CA LYS A 136 -10.74 14.95 21.77
C LYS A 136 -9.66 15.12 20.68
N PRO A 137 -8.94 14.05 20.28
CA PRO A 137 -7.97 14.14 19.19
C PRO A 137 -8.66 14.25 17.83
N ASP A 138 -7.96 14.88 16.89
CA ASP A 138 -8.34 14.97 15.47
C ASP A 138 -7.67 13.84 14.66
N ILE A 139 -6.45 13.47 15.05
CA ILE A 139 -5.70 12.34 14.49
C ILE A 139 -5.45 11.32 15.61
N THR A 140 -5.83 10.07 15.38
CA THR A 140 -5.46 8.96 16.27
C THR A 140 -4.50 8.02 15.54
N ILE A 141 -3.36 7.75 16.15
CA ILE A 141 -2.31 6.90 15.59
C ILE A 141 -2.31 5.58 16.35
N ALA A 142 -2.26 4.48 15.62
CA ALA A 142 -2.17 3.14 16.17
C ALA A 142 -1.19 2.29 15.35
N VAL A 143 -0.51 1.37 16.01
CA VAL A 143 0.35 0.37 15.37
C VAL A 143 -0.35 -0.98 15.52
N ILE A 144 -0.79 -1.54 14.40
CA ILE A 144 -1.57 -2.78 14.39
C ILE A 144 -0.75 -3.84 13.68
N ARG A 145 -0.53 -4.98 14.34
CA ARG A 145 -0.07 -6.20 13.65
C ARG A 145 -1.26 -6.83 12.95
N LYS A 146 -1.06 -7.31 11.73
CA LYS A 146 -2.10 -7.83 10.83
C LYS A 146 -2.92 -9.02 11.39
N GLU A 147 -2.55 -9.58 12.54
CA GLU A 147 -3.25 -10.71 13.17
C GLU A 147 -4.47 -10.35 14.04
N SER A 148 -4.76 -9.08 14.31
CA SER A 148 -5.93 -8.74 15.16
C SER A 148 -7.18 -8.42 14.33
N GLN A 149 -8.27 -9.13 14.66
CA GLN A 149 -9.63 -9.01 14.11
C GLN A 149 -10.31 -7.62 14.28
N PHE A 150 -9.55 -6.57 14.58
CA PHE A 150 -10.06 -5.24 14.92
C PHE A 150 -10.56 -4.43 13.72
N LEU A 151 -10.17 -4.80 12.49
CA LEU A 151 -10.67 -4.18 11.25
C LEU A 151 -12.17 -4.44 10.98
N SER A 152 -12.83 -5.27 11.79
CA SER A 152 -14.27 -5.48 11.76
C SER A 152 -15.08 -4.46 12.59
N ARG A 153 -14.42 -3.65 13.43
CA ARG A 153 -15.10 -2.78 14.42
C ARG A 153 -14.85 -1.28 14.25
N LEU A 154 -14.07 -0.86 13.27
CA LEU A 154 -13.99 0.56 12.92
C LEU A 154 -15.01 0.88 11.84
N PRO A 155 -15.85 1.92 12.02
CA PRO A 155 -16.77 2.36 10.97
C PRO A 155 -15.97 2.66 9.72
N ARG A 156 -16.27 1.91 8.64
CA ARG A 156 -15.81 2.27 7.30
C ARG A 156 -16.64 3.45 6.83
N HIS A 157 -16.28 4.63 7.33
CA HIS A 157 -16.69 5.90 6.72
C HIS A 157 -15.43 6.49 6.09
N PHE A 158 -15.29 6.23 4.80
CA PHE A 158 -14.64 7.13 3.85
C PHE A 158 -15.74 7.79 3.04
#